data_AF-A0A9Q3E3I5-F1
#
_entry.id   AF-A0A9Q3E3I5-F1
#
_cell.length_a   1.000
_cell.length_b   1.000
_cell.length_c   1.000
_cell.angle_alpha   90.00
_cell.angle_beta   90.00
_cell.angle_gamma   90.00
#
_symmetry.space_group_name_H-M   'P 1'
#
loop_
_entity.id
_entity.type
_entity.pdbx_description
1 polymer ?
#
loop_
_entity_poly.entity_id
_entity_poly.type
_entity_poly.pdbx_seq_one_letter_code
_entity_poly.pdbx_strand_id
1 'polypeptide(L)'
;MKTKPNRGKGYTTGNSCITEVVINNEPTKILLDPGAFCSCGVKSFLQAFVPNFQDQLLPIDGMKFNSESNPMKSLVIFPHINGNLRMSVEFVVMKDCSSTHFILRNDYLIMYGIDLHKNKDRYFTIRDNKHHKLSFLPFKRQIKVSKLSLVILELEKFNYEQLN
;
A
#
# COMPACT_ATOMS: atom_id res chain seq x y z
N MET A 1 -24.47 -15.51 -16.04
CA MET A 1 -23.03 -15.50 -15.66
C MET A 1 -22.92 -15.90 -14.19
N LYS A 2 -22.27 -17.02 -13.84
CA LYS A 2 -22.16 -17.50 -12.44
C LYS A 2 -21.27 -16.54 -11.64
N THR A 3 -21.88 -15.81 -10.71
CA THR A 3 -21.18 -14.88 -9.79
C THR A 3 -20.73 -15.56 -8.49
N LYS A 4 -21.30 -16.72 -8.17
CA LYS A 4 -20.93 -17.51 -6.98
C LYS A 4 -19.89 -18.57 -7.33
N PRO A 5 -18.78 -18.68 -6.58
CA PRO A 5 -17.83 -19.77 -6.73
C PRO A 5 -18.50 -21.11 -6.41
N ASN A 6 -17.99 -22.19 -6.99
CA ASN A 6 -18.42 -23.53 -6.63
C ASN A 6 -18.21 -23.77 -5.12
N ARG A 7 -19.04 -24.63 -4.51
CA ARG A 7 -18.93 -25.00 -3.10
C ARG A 7 -17.49 -25.43 -2.79
N GLY A 8 -16.91 -24.86 -1.73
CA GLY A 8 -15.52 -25.12 -1.33
C GLY A 8 -14.45 -24.45 -2.19
N LYS A 9 -14.80 -23.61 -3.17
CA LYS A 9 -13.83 -22.89 -4.03
C LYS A 9 -13.82 -21.37 -3.85
N GLY A 10 -14.40 -20.87 -2.75
CA GLY A 10 -14.49 -19.42 -2.48
C GLY A 10 -13.13 -18.69 -2.47
N TYR A 11 -12.06 -19.39 -2.06
CA TYR A 11 -10.70 -18.84 -2.00
C TYR A 11 -10.04 -18.65 -3.39
N THR A 12 -10.59 -19.24 -4.46
CA THR A 12 -10.00 -19.18 -5.81
C THR A 12 -10.46 -18.00 -6.65
N THR A 13 -11.51 -17.32 -6.21
CA THR A 13 -12.18 -16.25 -6.98
C THR A 13 -11.86 -14.85 -6.50
N GLY A 14 -11.22 -14.73 -5.33
CA GLY A 14 -10.74 -13.45 -4.83
C GLY A 14 -9.51 -13.01 -5.59
N ASN A 15 -9.43 -11.73 -5.96
CA ASN A 15 -8.13 -11.13 -6.22
C ASN A 15 -7.86 -10.00 -5.24
N SER A 16 -6.59 -9.70 -5.04
CA SER A 16 -6.16 -8.71 -4.06
C SER A 16 -6.39 -7.28 -4.54
N CYS A 17 -6.32 -6.35 -3.58
CA CYS A 17 -6.33 -4.90 -3.79
C CYS A 17 -4.90 -4.34 -3.69
N ILE A 18 -3.92 -5.09 -4.20
CA ILE A 18 -2.51 -4.68 -4.19
C ILE A 18 -2.25 -3.72 -5.35
N THR A 19 -1.53 -2.64 -5.09
CA THR A 19 -1.06 -1.67 -6.09
C THR A 19 0.42 -1.35 -5.87
N GLU A 20 1.03 -0.69 -6.86
CA GLU A 20 2.39 -0.16 -6.77
C GLU A 20 2.37 1.24 -6.15
N VAL A 21 3.37 1.50 -5.31
CA VAL A 21 3.62 2.78 -4.65
C VAL A 21 5.13 2.99 -4.54
N VAL A 22 5.55 4.20 -4.17
CA VAL A 22 6.92 4.47 -3.74
C VAL A 22 6.89 4.73 -2.24
N ILE A 23 7.70 4.02 -1.47
CA ILE A 23 7.85 4.22 -0.02
C ILE A 23 9.31 4.53 0.27
N ASN A 24 9.57 5.66 0.91
CA ASN A 24 10.93 6.13 1.21
C ASN A 24 11.86 6.08 -0.03
N ASN A 25 11.36 6.58 -1.16
CA ASN A 25 12.00 6.61 -2.48
C ASN A 25 12.22 5.24 -3.15
N GLU A 26 11.77 4.15 -2.55
CA GLU A 26 11.86 2.81 -3.12
C GLU A 26 10.51 2.33 -3.69
N PRO A 27 10.45 1.91 -4.97
CA PRO A 27 9.25 1.32 -5.53
C PRO A 27 8.89 -0.01 -4.85
N THR A 28 7.65 -0.12 -4.42
CA THR A 28 7.18 -1.28 -3.66
C THR A 28 5.68 -1.53 -3.86
N LYS A 29 5.13 -2.49 -3.13
CA LYS A 29 3.74 -2.92 -3.21
C LYS A 29 3.01 -2.65 -1.90
N ILE A 30 1.76 -2.22 -2.01
CA ILE A 30 0.88 -2.02 -0.87
C ILE A 30 -0.49 -2.64 -1.14
N LEU A 31 -1.04 -3.34 -0.15
CA LEU A 31 -2.42 -3.81 -0.13
C LEU A 31 -3.30 -2.74 0.50
N LEU A 32 -4.34 -2.33 -0.22
CA LEU A 32 -5.38 -1.46 0.33
C LEU A 32 -6.40 -2.34 1.06
N ASP A 33 -6.35 -2.34 2.40
CA ASP A 33 -7.17 -3.22 3.23
C ASP A 33 -8.01 -2.46 4.26
N PRO A 34 -9.27 -2.17 3.93
CA PRO A 34 -10.22 -1.60 4.88
C PRO A 34 -10.47 -2.46 6.13
N GLY A 35 -10.19 -3.77 6.05
CA GLY A 35 -10.40 -4.72 7.15
C GLY A 35 -9.20 -4.85 8.09
N ALA A 36 -8.06 -4.21 7.80
CA ALA A 36 -6.87 -4.30 8.62
C ALA A 36 -7.05 -3.57 9.97
N PHE A 37 -6.43 -4.12 11.02
CA PHE A 37 -6.41 -3.48 12.35
C PHE A 37 -5.42 -2.32 12.44
N CYS A 38 -4.30 -2.38 11.73
CA CYS A 38 -3.32 -1.29 11.62
C CYS A 38 -2.69 -1.33 10.22
N SER A 39 -2.13 -0.20 9.79
CA SER A 39 -1.18 -0.21 8.68
C SER A 39 0.09 -0.89 9.16
N CYS A 40 0.61 -1.84 8.39
CA CYS A 40 1.78 -2.60 8.80
C CYS A 40 2.72 -2.98 7.64
N GLY A 41 3.96 -3.27 7.99
CA GLY A 41 4.99 -3.76 7.09
C GLY A 41 5.73 -4.94 7.72
N VAL A 42 6.07 -5.94 6.93
CA VAL A 42 6.83 -7.10 7.41
C VAL A 42 8.30 -6.74 7.52
N LYS A 43 8.96 -7.08 8.63
CA LYS A 43 10.38 -6.80 8.89
C LYS A 43 11.31 -7.25 7.76
N SER A 44 11.19 -8.50 7.29
CA SER A 44 12.05 -9.04 6.23
C SER A 44 11.87 -8.31 4.91
N PHE A 45 10.64 -7.92 4.60
CA PHE A 45 10.33 -7.09 3.44
C PHE A 45 10.93 -5.70 3.62
N LEU A 46 10.66 -5.03 4.74
CA LEU A 46 11.19 -3.73 5.10
C LEU A 46 12.71 -3.65 5.01
N GLN A 47 13.42 -4.62 5.59
CA GLN A 47 14.88 -4.65 5.59
C GLN A 47 15.49 -4.71 4.18
N ALA A 48 14.76 -5.24 3.19
CA ALA A 48 15.22 -5.30 1.81
C ALA A 48 15.13 -3.94 1.08
N PHE A 49 14.27 -3.02 1.53
CA PHE A 49 14.07 -1.70 0.89
C PHE A 49 14.54 -0.54 1.76
N VAL A 50 14.54 -0.70 3.09
CA VAL A 50 14.94 0.29 4.08
C VAL A 50 15.86 -0.41 5.09
N PRO A 51 17.16 -0.60 4.78
CA PRO A 51 18.07 -1.38 5.62
C PRO A 51 18.19 -0.86 7.06
N ASN A 52 18.07 0.45 7.24
CA ASN A 52 18.18 1.14 8.54
C ASN A 52 16.82 1.53 9.14
N PHE A 53 15.75 0.78 8.82
CA PHE A 53 14.40 1.10 9.32
C PHE A 53 14.31 1.11 10.86
N GLN A 54 15.20 0.38 11.53
CA GLN A 54 15.24 0.27 12.99
C GLN A 54 15.52 1.62 13.67
N ASP A 55 16.31 2.47 13.02
CA ASP A 55 16.63 3.82 13.50
C ASP A 55 15.45 4.79 13.35
N GLN A 56 14.43 4.39 12.59
CA GLN A 56 13.23 5.18 12.28
C GLN A 56 12.00 4.72 13.08
N LEU A 57 12.20 3.77 14.00
CA LEU A 57 11.15 3.27 14.88
C LEU A 57 10.77 4.33 15.91
N LEU A 58 9.48 4.61 15.99
CA LEU A 58 8.91 5.52 16.98
C LEU A 58 8.70 4.79 18.32
N PRO A 59 8.85 5.47 19.46
CA PRO A 59 8.47 4.91 20.74
C PRO A 59 6.97 4.63 20.77
N ILE A 60 6.56 3.46 21.26
CA ILE A 60 5.13 3.16 21.47
C ILE A 60 4.71 3.69 22.84
N ASP A 61 3.63 4.46 22.89
CA ASP A 61 2.95 4.80 24.13
C ASP A 61 1.63 4.03 24.26
N GLY A 62 1.42 3.34 25.37
CA GLY A 62 0.14 2.70 25.73
C GLY A 62 -0.31 1.45 24.93
N MET A 63 0.37 1.03 23.86
CA MET A 63 -0.01 -0.16 23.07
C MET A 63 1.05 -1.26 23.14
N LYS A 64 0.64 -2.52 23.36
CA LYS A 64 1.49 -3.70 23.19
C LYS A 64 0.97 -4.48 21.98
N PHE A 65 1.74 -4.54 20.91
CA PHE A 65 1.52 -5.59 19.92
C PHE A 65 2.39 -6.80 20.27
N ASN A 66 1.90 -8.00 19.96
CA ASN A 66 2.58 -9.26 20.27
C ASN A 66 3.84 -9.51 19.40
N SER A 67 4.05 -8.69 18.36
CA SER A 67 5.29 -8.62 17.59
C SER A 67 6.18 -7.48 18.12
N GLU A 68 7.50 -7.50 17.91
CA GLU A 68 8.36 -6.31 18.13
C GLU A 68 7.90 -5.20 17.16
N SER A 69 7.21 -4.19 17.68
CA SER A 69 6.08 -3.54 16.99
C SER A 69 6.08 -2.03 17.01
N ASN A 70 7.26 -1.43 17.16
CA ASN A 70 7.34 0.00 17.10
C ASN A 70 6.88 0.47 15.71
N PRO A 71 5.98 1.47 15.63
CA PRO A 71 5.58 2.02 14.36
C PRO A 71 6.77 2.74 13.73
N MET A 72 6.90 2.62 12.41
CA MET A 72 7.82 3.43 11.62
C MET A 72 7.02 4.44 10.81
N LYS A 73 7.39 5.71 10.88
CA LYS A 73 6.83 6.74 10.00
C LYS A 73 7.47 6.63 8.62
N SER A 74 6.67 6.68 7.56
CA SER A 74 7.17 6.59 6.18
C SER A 74 6.38 7.47 5.24
N LEU A 75 7.07 7.98 4.22
CA LEU A 75 6.44 8.71 3.13
C LEU A 75 6.00 7.71 2.06
N VAL A 76 4.70 7.61 1.85
CA VAL A 76 4.07 6.78 0.82
C VAL A 76 3.61 7.69 -0.32
N ILE A 77 4.03 7.38 -1.53
CA ILE A 77 3.67 8.13 -2.74
C ILE A 77 2.91 7.20 -3.67
N PHE A 78 1.68 7.59 -3.98
CA PHE A 78 0.87 7.00 -5.05
C PHE A 78 1.10 7.80 -6.33
N PRO A 79 1.75 7.21 -7.35
CA PRO A 79 1.92 7.87 -8.63
C PRO A 79 0.56 8.14 -9.27
N HIS A 80 0.31 9.38 -9.69
CA HIS A 80 -0.95 9.75 -10.32
C HIS A 80 -0.73 10.84 -11.37
N ILE A 81 -1.45 10.73 -12.49
CA ILE A 81 -1.19 11.54 -13.69
C ILE A 81 -1.46 13.04 -13.49
N ASN A 82 -2.31 13.40 -12.53
CA ASN A 82 -2.61 14.80 -12.18
C ASN A 82 -1.84 15.28 -10.94
N GLY A 83 -0.69 14.66 -10.67
CA GLY A 83 0.11 14.90 -9.47
C GLY A 83 0.00 13.76 -8.46
N ASN A 84 1.11 13.42 -7.84
CA ASN A 84 1.23 12.27 -6.96
C ASN A 84 0.55 12.54 -5.61
N LEU A 85 -0.20 11.55 -5.10
CA LEU A 85 -0.68 11.60 -3.72
C LEU A 85 0.47 11.19 -2.79
N ARG A 86 0.90 12.13 -1.94
CA ARG A 86 1.92 11.92 -0.91
C ARG A 86 1.25 11.79 0.45
N MET A 87 1.55 10.73 1.18
CA MET A 87 0.97 10.42 2.48
C MET A 87 2.07 10.14 3.48
N SER A 88 2.00 10.74 4.66
CA SER A 88 2.80 10.31 5.80
C SER A 88 2.03 9.21 6.51
N VAL A 89 2.58 7.99 6.55
CA VAL A 89 1.93 6.80 7.11
C VAL A 89 2.79 6.18 8.19
N GLU A 90 2.18 5.80 9.31
CA GLU A 90 2.81 5.00 10.35
C GLU A 90 2.51 3.52 10.13
N PHE A 91 3.57 2.73 9.98
CA PHE A 91 3.50 1.28 9.79
C PHE A 91 3.99 0.56 11.03
N VAL A 92 3.15 -0.27 11.63
CA VAL A 92 3.59 -1.24 12.64
C VAL A 92 4.48 -2.27 11.96
N VAL A 93 5.69 -2.46 12.48
CA VAL A 93 6.60 -3.50 11.96
C VAL A 93 6.19 -4.85 12.53
N MET A 94 5.93 -5.82 11.65
CA MET A 94 5.57 -7.19 12.04
C MET A 94 6.74 -8.15 11.88
N LYS A 95 6.98 -8.97 12.90
CA LYS A 95 7.88 -10.12 12.88
C LYS A 95 7.10 -11.36 12.38
N ASP A 96 7.77 -12.27 11.69
CA ASP A 96 7.26 -13.60 11.35
C ASP A 96 6.04 -13.65 10.40
N CYS A 97 6.15 -12.99 9.24
CA CYS A 97 5.20 -13.13 8.15
C CYS A 97 5.93 -13.19 6.80
N SER A 98 5.40 -13.90 5.81
CA SER A 98 5.99 -14.04 4.46
C SER A 98 5.41 -13.07 3.42
N SER A 99 4.81 -11.97 3.88
CA SER A 99 4.22 -10.96 2.99
C SER A 99 5.27 -10.18 2.21
N THR A 100 5.01 -9.96 0.92
CA THR A 100 5.86 -9.16 0.01
C THR A 100 5.23 -7.80 -0.31
N HIS A 101 4.45 -7.24 0.61
CA HIS A 101 3.78 -5.95 0.46
C HIS A 101 3.47 -5.35 1.83
N PHE A 102 3.35 -4.02 1.86
CA PHE A 102 2.79 -3.28 2.99
C PHE A 102 1.26 -3.40 3.02
N ILE A 103 0.65 -3.14 4.18
CA ILE A 103 -0.80 -3.04 4.33
C ILE A 103 -1.14 -1.61 4.71
N LEU A 104 -2.05 -0.98 3.96
CA LEU A 104 -2.63 0.31 4.27
C LEU A 104 -4.05 0.13 4.80
N ARG A 105 -4.27 0.59 6.03
CA ARG A 105 -5.56 0.49 6.69
C ARG A 105 -6.56 1.56 6.24
N ASN A 106 -7.83 1.28 6.49
CA ASN A 106 -8.99 2.13 6.24
C ASN A 106 -8.89 3.59 6.70
N ASP A 107 -8.25 3.87 7.84
CA ASP A 107 -8.09 5.24 8.35
C ASP A 107 -7.34 6.12 7.35
N TYR A 108 -6.22 5.62 6.81
CA TYR A 108 -5.48 6.27 5.74
C TYR A 108 -6.27 6.32 4.43
N LEU A 109 -7.02 5.26 4.09
CA LEU A 109 -7.85 5.27 2.89
C LEU A 109 -8.89 6.40 2.95
N ILE A 110 -9.60 6.54 4.07
CA ILE A 110 -10.60 7.60 4.27
C ILE A 110 -9.93 8.97 4.30
N MET A 111 -8.87 9.14 5.10
CA MET A 111 -8.20 10.43 5.30
C MET A 111 -7.66 11.03 3.99
N TYR A 112 -7.21 10.19 3.06
CA TYR A 112 -6.68 10.62 1.76
C TYR A 112 -7.66 10.42 0.59
N GLY A 113 -8.90 10.03 0.87
CA GLY A 113 -9.96 9.87 -0.13
C GLY A 113 -9.71 8.75 -1.13
N ILE A 114 -9.14 7.62 -0.71
CA ILE A 114 -8.91 6.45 -1.55
C ILE A 114 -10.13 5.53 -1.50
N ASP A 115 -10.88 5.48 -2.60
CA ASP A 115 -12.10 4.68 -2.70
C ASP A 115 -11.85 3.38 -3.46
N LEU A 116 -12.26 2.24 -2.87
CA LEU A 116 -12.08 0.92 -3.47
C LEU A 116 -13.35 0.45 -4.17
N HIS A 117 -13.28 0.24 -5.48
CA HIS A 117 -14.37 -0.31 -6.26
C HIS A 117 -14.14 -1.80 -6.53
N LYS A 118 -14.88 -2.66 -5.83
CA LYS A 118 -14.71 -4.13 -5.85
C LYS A 118 -15.70 -4.85 -6.79
N ASN A 119 -16.21 -4.16 -7.81
CA ASN A 119 -17.14 -4.69 -8.81
C ASN A 119 -16.40 -5.54 -9.88
N LYS A 120 -17.07 -5.98 -10.95
CA LYS A 120 -16.44 -6.77 -12.04
C LYS A 120 -15.15 -6.14 -12.55
N ASP A 121 -15.19 -4.83 -12.77
CA ASP A 121 -14.02 -4.02 -13.09
C ASP A 121 -13.51 -3.43 -11.79
N ARG A 122 -12.47 -4.07 -11.22
CA ARG A 122 -11.90 -3.66 -9.94
C ARG A 122 -10.89 -2.55 -10.15
N TYR A 123 -11.08 -1.43 -9.48
CA TYR A 123 -10.18 -0.27 -9.52
C TYR A 123 -10.27 0.48 -8.20
N PHE A 124 -9.41 1.46 -8.04
CA PHE A 124 -9.54 2.45 -6.98
C PHE A 124 -9.42 3.85 -7.56
N THR A 125 -9.95 4.83 -6.84
CA THR A 125 -9.82 6.25 -7.17
C THR A 125 -9.19 6.99 -6.00
N ILE A 126 -8.66 8.17 -6.30
CA ILE A 126 -8.18 9.12 -5.30
C ILE A 126 -9.10 10.35 -5.38
N ARG A 127 -9.62 10.77 -4.24
CA ARG A 127 -10.58 11.89 -4.06
C ARG A 127 -11.84 11.76 -4.92
N ASP A 128 -12.44 10.56 -4.96
CA ASP A 128 -13.62 10.21 -5.79
C ASP A 128 -13.50 10.65 -7.28
N ASN A 129 -12.29 10.71 -7.82
CA ASN A 129 -12.09 11.09 -9.21
C ASN A 129 -12.42 9.92 -10.16
N LYS A 130 -13.71 9.75 -10.47
CA LYS A 130 -14.25 8.67 -11.31
C LYS A 130 -13.71 8.64 -12.74
N HIS A 131 -13.10 9.75 -13.20
CA HIS A 131 -12.45 9.83 -14.51
C HIS A 131 -11.06 9.20 -14.52
N HIS A 132 -10.42 9.04 -13.35
CA HIS A 132 -9.06 8.52 -13.22
C HIS A 132 -9.05 7.26 -12.36
N LYS A 133 -9.35 6.13 -13.01
CA LYS A 133 -9.37 4.80 -12.38
C LYS A 133 -7.95 4.23 -12.33
N LEU A 134 -7.49 3.91 -11.13
CA LEU A 134 -6.21 3.24 -10.91
C LEU A 134 -6.42 1.73 -10.78
N SER A 135 -5.55 0.96 -11.44
CA SER A 135 -5.68 -0.50 -11.51
C SER A 135 -4.90 -1.19 -10.41
N PHE A 136 -5.46 -2.27 -9.88
CA PHE A 136 -4.73 -3.19 -9.02
C PHE A 136 -3.77 -4.07 -9.84
N LEU A 137 -2.67 -4.49 -9.22
CA LEU A 137 -1.74 -5.43 -9.82
C LEU A 137 -2.42 -6.77 -10.12
N PRO A 138 -2.23 -7.33 -11.34
CA PRO A 138 -2.70 -8.68 -11.62
C PRO A 138 -1.93 -9.70 -10.78
N PHE A 139 -2.60 -10.79 -10.38
CA PHE A 139 -2.05 -11.82 -9.49
C PHE A 139 -0.64 -12.29 -9.89
N LYS A 140 -0.37 -12.47 -11.19
CA LYS A 140 0.95 -12.89 -11.72
C LYS A 140 2.09 -11.88 -11.49
N ARG A 141 1.80 -10.57 -11.42
CA ARG A 141 2.80 -9.51 -11.16
C ARG A 141 3.03 -9.27 -9.68
N GLN A 142 2.16 -9.77 -8.80
CA GLN A 142 2.37 -9.66 -7.35
C GLN A 142 3.63 -10.41 -6.90
N ILE A 143 4.07 -11.40 -7.67
CA ILE A 143 5.23 -12.27 -7.38
C ILE A 143 6.58 -11.68 -7.87
N LYS A 144 6.59 -10.75 -8.84
CA LYS A 144 7.82 -10.11 -9.35
C LYS A 144 7.81 -8.62 -9.05
N VAL A 145 8.83 -8.10 -8.37
CA VAL A 145 9.07 -6.65 -8.30
C VAL A 145 9.88 -6.29 -9.54
N SER A 146 9.24 -5.74 -10.56
CA SER A 146 9.98 -5.15 -11.70
C SER A 146 10.60 -3.84 -11.25
N LYS A 147 11.90 -3.66 -11.50
CA LYS A 147 12.61 -2.38 -11.34
C LYS A 147 11.80 -1.27 -12.01
N LEU A 148 11.23 -0.39 -11.21
CA LEU A 148 10.46 0.78 -11.64
C LEU A 148 11.44 1.89 -12.03
N SER A 149 12.31 1.61 -13.00
CA SER A 149 13.35 2.54 -13.47
C SER A 149 12.80 3.66 -14.38
N LEU A 150 11.51 3.63 -14.73
CA LEU A 150 10.88 4.63 -15.60
C LEU A 150 10.01 5.65 -14.87
N VAL A 151 9.46 5.34 -13.68
CA VAL A 151 8.64 6.30 -12.92
C VAL A 151 9.49 7.27 -12.11
N ILE A 152 10.69 6.86 -11.66
CA ILE A 152 11.59 7.73 -10.88
C ILE A 152 12.05 8.95 -11.72
N LEU A 153 12.24 8.81 -13.03
CA LEU A 153 12.60 9.92 -13.93
C LEU A 153 11.47 10.95 -14.15
N GLU A 154 10.22 10.60 -13.86
CA GLU A 154 9.09 11.53 -13.90
C GLU A 154 8.76 12.13 -12.51
N LEU A 155 9.16 11.47 -11.42
CA LEU A 155 8.92 11.94 -10.05
C LEU A 155 9.71 13.23 -9.71
N GLU A 156 10.84 13.49 -10.38
CA GLU A 156 11.61 14.73 -10.19
C GLU A 156 10.97 15.98 -10.82
N LYS A 157 9.92 15.83 -11.66
CA LYS A 157 9.41 16.95 -12.47
C LYS A 157 8.20 17.69 -11.92
N PHE A 158 7.55 17.21 -10.85
CA PHE A 158 6.36 17.89 -10.32
C PHE A 158 6.32 17.87 -8.79
N ASN A 159 6.88 18.93 -8.20
CA ASN A 159 6.58 19.35 -6.84
C ASN A 159 5.27 20.15 -6.87
N TYR A 160 4.23 19.62 -6.23
CA TYR A 160 3.18 20.49 -5.70
C TYR A 160 3.52 20.74 -4.24
N GLU A 161 3.86 21.99 -3.92
CA GLU A 161 3.88 22.46 -2.54
C GLU A 161 2.47 22.38 -1.97
N GLN A 162 2.37 21.86 -0.75
CA GLN A 162 1.13 21.91 -0.01
C GLN A 162 0.83 23.36 0.34
N LEU A 163 -0.30 23.88 -0.14
CA LEU A 163 -0.89 25.11 0.39
C LEU A 163 -2.06 24.70 1.28
N ASN A 164 -1.81 24.89 2.59
CA ASN A 164 -2.72 25.14 3.72
C ASN A 164 -4.08 24.44 3.75
#